data_AF-A0A2N0QGA1-F1
#
_entry.id   AF-A0A2N0QGA1-F1
#
_cell.length_a   1.000
_cell.length_b   1.000
_cell.length_c   1.000
_cell.angle_alpha   90.00
_cell.angle_beta   90.00
_cell.angle_gamma   90.00
#
_symmetry.space_group_name_H-M   'P 1'
#
loop_
_entity.id
_entity.type
_entity.pdbx_description
1 polymer ?
#
loop_
_entity_poly.entity_id
_entity_poly.type
_entity_poly.pdbx_seq_one_letter_code
_entity_poly.pdbx_strand_id
1 'polypeptide(L)'
;MPMEKSQWNSLYRSLKDKVTSDIMEIHEKYKTPTHYKNFMSIIVLTNENALRVENDDRRTVFLDVSPSRKGDPNYFKKLSDAIKYLGASEAFYAYLRAIADAYPDFNGNPPPMITSKYEHIILTLPPLFQFIKDTYLV
;
A
#
# COMPACT_ATOMS: atom_id res chain seq x y z
N MET A 1 13.50 17.51 -7.64
CA MET A 1 14.65 16.79 -8.22
C MET A 1 14.21 15.35 -8.45
N PRO A 2 14.35 14.78 -9.65
CA PRO A 2 14.05 13.37 -9.85
C PRO A 2 15.05 12.55 -9.02
N MET A 3 14.53 11.71 -8.14
CA MET A 3 15.33 10.79 -7.34
C MET A 3 16.09 9.84 -8.28
N GLU A 4 17.37 9.62 -8.03
CA GLU A 4 18.18 8.75 -8.89
C GLU A 4 17.64 7.31 -8.84
N LYS A 5 17.61 6.59 -9.97
CA LYS A 5 17.01 5.24 -10.08
C LYS A 5 17.56 4.26 -9.02
N SER A 6 18.81 4.44 -8.62
CA SER A 6 19.50 3.71 -7.55
C SER A 6 18.87 3.93 -6.17
N GLN A 7 18.60 5.19 -5.81
CA GLN A 7 17.98 5.59 -4.54
C GLN A 7 16.56 5.03 -4.41
N TRP A 8 15.79 5.07 -5.51
CA TRP A 8 14.45 4.49 -5.54
C TRP A 8 14.45 2.98 -5.29
N ASN A 9 15.34 2.27 -5.97
CA ASN A 9 15.47 0.82 -5.81
C ASN A 9 15.88 0.45 -4.37
N SER A 10 16.73 1.26 -3.74
CA SER A 10 17.11 1.10 -2.33
C SER A 10 15.92 1.29 -1.39
N LEU A 11 15.14 2.37 -1.59
CA LEU A 11 13.94 2.63 -0.80
C LEU A 11 12.91 1.52 -0.92
N TYR A 12 12.63 1.06 -2.15
CA TYR A 12 11.65 0.01 -2.39
C TYR A 12 12.07 -1.33 -1.79
N ARG A 13 13.37 -1.68 -1.84
CA ARG A 13 13.91 -2.85 -1.14
C ARG A 13 13.74 -2.75 0.36
N SER A 14 14.05 -1.58 0.94
CA SER A 14 13.84 -1.35 2.38
C SER A 14 12.36 -1.46 2.77
N LEU A 15 11.45 -0.97 1.93
CA LEU A 15 10.01 -1.10 2.15
C LEU A 15 9.56 -2.58 2.11
N LYS A 16 10.00 -3.33 1.09
CA LYS A 16 9.73 -4.77 0.97
C LYS A 16 10.21 -5.56 2.19
N ASP A 17 11.41 -5.23 2.66
CA ASP A 17 12.01 -5.85 3.84
C ASP A 17 11.20 -5.54 5.09
N LYS A 18 10.83 -4.27 5.32
CA LYS A 18 9.98 -3.86 6.44
C LYS A 18 8.60 -4.49 6.45
N VAL A 19 8.04 -4.85 5.29
CA VAL A 19 6.75 -5.56 5.20
C VAL A 19 6.90 -7.06 5.48
N THR A 20 8.05 -7.66 5.19
CA THR A 20 8.23 -9.12 5.22
C THR A 20 9.00 -9.63 6.45
N SER A 21 9.91 -8.83 6.99
CA SER A 21 10.80 -9.27 8.07
C SER A 21 10.04 -9.46 9.38
N ASP A 22 10.28 -10.56 10.08
CA ASP A 22 9.71 -10.83 11.41
C ASP A 22 10.32 -9.94 12.50
N ILE A 23 11.50 -9.37 12.24
CA ILE A 23 12.27 -8.55 13.18
C ILE A 23 12.59 -7.21 12.52
N MET A 24 12.39 -6.12 13.26
CA MET A 24 12.79 -4.79 12.86
C MET A 24 13.80 -4.22 13.86
N GLU A 25 14.89 -3.69 13.33
CA GLU A 25 15.83 -2.88 14.09
C GLU A 25 15.38 -1.41 14.12
N ILE A 26 15.30 -0.83 15.33
CA ILE A 26 14.91 0.56 15.53
C ILE A 26 16.11 1.33 16.09
N HIS A 27 16.49 2.39 15.39
CA HIS A 27 17.56 3.32 15.77
C HIS A 27 16.96 4.57 16.39
N GLU A 28 16.70 4.52 17.69
CA GLU A 28 16.27 5.72 18.43
C GLU A 28 17.41 6.74 18.55
N LYS A 29 17.08 8.03 18.54
CA LYS A 29 18.07 9.10 18.61
C LYS A 29 18.90 9.01 19.89
N TYR A 30 20.22 8.98 19.76
CA TYR A 30 21.19 8.84 20.86
C TYR A 30 21.05 7.58 21.72
N LYS A 31 20.43 6.51 21.19
CA LYS A 31 20.35 5.22 21.86
C LYS A 31 20.97 4.13 21.00
N THR A 32 21.29 3.01 21.63
CA THR A 32 21.76 1.80 20.94
C THR A 32 20.61 1.18 20.13
N PRO A 33 20.86 0.73 18.89
CA PRO A 33 19.85 0.04 18.09
C PRO A 33 19.29 -1.18 18.83
N THR A 34 17.98 -1.35 18.76
CA THR A 34 17.27 -2.45 19.44
C THR A 34 16.41 -3.21 18.44
N HIS A 35 16.39 -4.54 18.59
CA HIS A 35 15.62 -5.44 17.74
C HIS A 35 14.25 -5.71 18.36
N TYR A 36 13.18 -5.53 17.58
CA TYR A 36 11.81 -5.78 17.99
C TYR A 36 11.14 -6.76 17.03
N LYS A 37 10.16 -7.53 17.53
CA LYS A 37 9.27 -8.27 16.65
C LYS A 37 8.45 -7.29 15.81
N ASN A 38 8.42 -7.51 14.51
CA ASN A 38 7.73 -6.65 13.56
C ASN A 38 6.23 -6.98 13.53
N PHE A 39 5.41 -5.94 13.74
CA PHE A 39 3.94 -6.00 13.62
C PHE A 39 3.41 -4.93 12.66
N MET A 40 4.29 -4.32 11.86
CA MET A 40 3.90 -3.21 11.00
C MET A 40 3.05 -3.69 9.83
N SER A 41 1.99 -2.93 9.57
CA SER A 41 1.24 -2.94 8.32
C SER A 41 1.30 -1.54 7.72
N ILE A 42 1.53 -1.44 6.41
CA ILE A 42 1.76 -0.16 5.73
C ILE A 42 0.60 0.14 4.79
N ILE A 43 0.01 1.33 4.94
CA ILE A 43 -0.97 1.88 4.01
C ILE A 43 -0.30 3.07 3.31
N VAL A 44 -0.25 3.03 1.98
CA VAL A 44 0.32 4.11 1.15
C VAL A 44 -0.83 4.85 0.48
N LEU A 45 -0.92 6.15 0.75
CA LEU A 45 -1.91 7.04 0.14
C LEU A 45 -1.18 7.99 -0.83
N THR A 46 -1.54 7.93 -2.10
CA THR A 46 -0.88 8.70 -3.16
C THR A 46 -1.87 9.04 -4.27
N ASN A 47 -1.70 10.21 -4.88
CA ASN A 47 -2.38 10.58 -6.12
C ASN A 47 -1.56 10.24 -7.38
N GLU A 48 -0.32 9.79 -7.17
CA GLU A 48 0.67 9.47 -8.19
C GLU A 48 1.06 7.99 -8.12
N ASN A 49 1.72 7.51 -9.17
CA ASN A 49 2.29 6.15 -9.20
C ASN A 49 3.52 6.04 -8.28
N ALA A 50 3.27 5.87 -6.97
CA ALA A 50 4.31 5.94 -5.94
C ALA A 50 5.04 4.61 -5.65
N LEU A 51 4.59 3.49 -6.21
CA LEU A 51 5.24 2.19 -5.99
C LEU A 51 5.56 1.53 -7.34
N ARG A 52 6.82 1.12 -7.52
CA ARG A 52 7.20 0.25 -8.63
C ARG A 52 6.93 -1.18 -8.23
N VAL A 53 5.95 -1.82 -8.84
CA VAL A 53 5.53 -3.17 -8.46
C VAL A 53 5.99 -4.16 -9.52
N GLU A 54 6.71 -5.18 -9.07
CA GLU A 54 7.19 -6.25 -9.92
C GLU A 54 6.05 -7.22 -10.28
N ASN A 55 6.22 -7.96 -11.38
CA ASN A 55 5.19 -8.86 -11.90
C ASN A 55 4.81 -9.97 -10.91
N ASP A 56 5.73 -10.38 -10.04
CA ASP A 56 5.56 -11.42 -9.03
C ASP A 56 5.23 -10.85 -7.63
N ASP A 57 4.81 -9.58 -7.55
CA ASP A 57 4.54 -8.96 -6.26
C ASP A 57 3.34 -9.58 -5.54
N ARG A 58 3.66 -10.23 -4.42
CA ARG A 58 2.71 -10.85 -3.49
C ARG A 58 2.40 -10.02 -2.25
N ARG A 59 2.88 -8.77 -2.17
CA ARG A 59 2.87 -7.96 -0.93
C ARG A 59 1.96 -6.74 -0.98
N THR A 60 1.61 -6.28 -2.18
CA THR A 60 0.86 -5.04 -2.38
C THR A 60 -0.54 -5.31 -2.89
N VAL A 61 -1.52 -4.77 -2.16
CA VAL A 61 -2.91 -4.61 -2.62
C VAL A 61 -3.05 -3.22 -3.22
N PHE A 62 -3.51 -3.15 -4.48
CA PHE A 62 -3.96 -1.90 -5.08
C PHE A 62 -5.46 -1.76 -4.85
N LEU A 63 -5.93 -0.53 -4.62
CA LEU A 63 -7.34 -0.23 -4.42
C LEU A 63 -7.78 0.79 -5.46
N ASP A 64 -8.75 0.39 -6.29
CA ASP A 64 -9.38 1.27 -7.27
C ASP A 64 -10.43 2.11 -6.58
N VAL A 65 -10.08 3.35 -6.25
CA VAL A 65 -10.99 4.29 -5.59
C VAL A 65 -11.79 5.05 -6.64
N SER A 66 -13.11 4.99 -6.52
CA SER A 66 -14.02 5.72 -7.42
C SER A 66 -13.80 7.25 -7.32
N PRO A 67 -13.71 7.96 -8.47
CA PRO A 67 -13.60 9.41 -8.47
C PRO A 67 -14.93 10.13 -8.19
N SER A 68 -16.03 9.41 -7.95
CA SER A 68 -17.39 9.96 -7.83
C SER A 68 -17.58 11.05 -6.76
N ARG A 69 -16.71 11.08 -5.73
CA ARG A 69 -16.73 12.09 -4.66
C ARG A 69 -15.62 13.13 -4.79
N LYS A 70 -14.83 13.10 -5.86
CA LYS A 70 -13.74 14.05 -6.07
C LYS A 70 -14.29 15.47 -6.16
N GLY A 71 -13.82 16.37 -5.30
CA GLY A 71 -14.27 17.75 -5.26
C GLY A 71 -15.64 17.98 -4.63
N ASP A 72 -16.18 17.02 -3.85
CA ASP A 72 -17.42 17.18 -3.08
C ASP A 72 -17.13 17.61 -1.63
N PRO A 73 -16.99 18.93 -1.35
CA PRO A 73 -16.63 19.40 -0.01
C PRO A 73 -17.72 19.09 1.03
N ASN A 74 -18.98 19.01 0.62
CA ASN A 74 -20.09 18.73 1.53
C ASN A 74 -20.03 17.29 2.03
N TYR A 75 -19.73 16.34 1.14
CA TYR A 75 -19.50 14.95 1.51
C TYR A 75 -18.32 14.83 2.48
N PHE A 76 -17.17 15.41 2.15
CA PHE A 76 -15.97 15.30 3.00
C PHE A 76 -16.12 16.03 4.34
N LYS A 77 -16.89 17.12 4.40
CA LYS A 77 -17.23 17.79 5.66
C LYS A 77 -18.02 16.86 6.57
N LYS A 78 -19.11 16.26 6.07
CA LYS A 78 -19.91 15.28 6.82
C LYS A 78 -19.07 14.10 7.30
N LEU A 79 -18.19 13.58 6.44
CA LEU A 79 -17.27 12.51 6.79
C LEU A 79 -16.29 12.93 7.89
N SER A 80 -15.70 14.13 7.78
CA SER A 80 -14.80 14.68 8.80
C SER A 80 -15.49 14.82 10.15
N ASP A 81 -16.73 15.31 10.15
CA ASP A 81 -17.52 15.49 11.36
C ASP A 81 -17.89 14.13 11.99
N ALA A 82 -18.24 13.13 11.17
CA ALA A 82 -18.54 11.78 11.63
C ALA A 82 -17.30 11.10 12.25
N ILE A 83 -16.11 11.24 11.66
CA ILE A 83 -14.87 10.66 12.18
C ILE A 83 -14.48 11.26 13.54
N LYS A 84 -14.81 12.53 13.78
CA LYS A 84 -14.52 13.23 15.05
C LYS A 84 -15.47 12.87 16.19
N TYR A 85 -16.57 12.17 15.92
CA TYR A 85 -17.49 11.75 16.96
C TYR A 85 -16.81 10.73 17.88
N LEU A 86 -16.91 10.95 19.20
CA LEU A 86 -16.12 10.21 20.21
C LEU A 86 -16.33 8.68 20.17
N GLY A 87 -17.49 8.20 19.71
CA GLY A 87 -17.78 6.77 19.58
C GLY A 87 -17.52 6.17 18.19
N ALA A 88 -17.15 6.97 17.18
CA ALA A 88 -17.00 6.49 15.81
C ALA A 88 -15.83 5.49 15.68
N SER A 89 -14.71 5.77 16.36
CA SER A 89 -13.54 4.89 16.37
C SER A 89 -13.83 3.55 17.05
N GLU A 90 -14.52 3.57 18.20
CA GLU A 90 -14.91 2.36 18.93
C GLU A 90 -15.90 1.52 18.13
N ALA A 91 -16.93 2.14 17.55
CA ALA A 91 -17.88 1.46 16.68
C ALA A 91 -17.20 0.84 15.45
N PHE A 92 -16.28 1.57 14.83
CA PHE A 92 -15.52 1.07 13.67
C PHE A 92 -14.60 -0.10 14.07
N TYR A 93 -13.93 -0.02 15.22
CA TYR A 93 -13.13 -1.12 15.74
C TYR A 93 -13.99 -2.36 16.02
N ALA A 94 -15.14 -2.20 16.68
CA ALA A 94 -16.06 -3.29 16.97
C ALA A 94 -16.57 -3.95 15.67
N TYR A 95 -16.86 -3.16 14.64
CA TYR A 95 -17.22 -3.64 13.31
C TYR A 95 -16.09 -4.47 12.68
N LEU A 96 -14.85 -3.97 12.67
CA LEU A 96 -13.70 -4.71 12.15
C LEU A 96 -13.43 -6.00 12.94
N ARG A 97 -13.61 -5.95 14.27
CA ARG A 97 -13.47 -7.12 15.14
C ARG A 97 -14.50 -8.19 14.82
N ALA A 98 -15.76 -7.80 14.63
CA ALA A 98 -16.82 -8.72 14.24
C ALA A 98 -16.54 -9.40 12.90
N ILE A 99 -15.95 -8.68 11.92
CA ILE A 99 -15.49 -9.28 10.66
C ILE A 99 -14.37 -10.29 10.92
N ALA A 100 -13.35 -9.92 11.70
CA ALA A 100 -12.23 -10.81 11.99
C ALA A 100 -12.69 -12.10 12.70
N ASP A 101 -13.62 -11.98 13.65
CA ASP A 101 -14.17 -13.12 14.38
C ASP A 101 -15.07 -14.00 13.48
N ALA A 102 -15.76 -13.42 12.49
CA ALA A 102 -16.56 -14.17 11.52
C ALA A 102 -15.71 -14.93 10.48
N TYR A 103 -14.49 -14.47 10.20
CA TYR A 103 -13.58 -15.07 9.21
C TYR A 103 -12.21 -15.38 9.82
N PRO A 104 -12.12 -16.34 10.76
CA PRO A 104 -10.88 -16.65 11.46
C PRO A 104 -9.77 -17.18 10.54
N ASP A 105 -10.15 -17.82 9.45
CA ASP A 105 -9.23 -18.40 8.46
C ASP A 105 -8.89 -17.43 7.32
N PHE A 106 -9.31 -16.16 7.40
CA PHE A 106 -9.03 -15.19 6.35
C PHE A 106 -7.52 -14.98 6.21
N ASN A 107 -6.99 -15.35 5.05
CA ASN A 107 -5.62 -15.07 4.67
C ASN A 107 -5.59 -13.89 3.70
N GLY A 108 -5.09 -12.74 4.16
CA GLY A 108 -4.88 -11.55 3.31
C GLY A 108 -3.76 -11.72 2.27
N ASN A 109 -3.06 -12.85 2.25
CA ASN A 109 -2.05 -13.22 1.27
C ASN A 109 -2.51 -14.42 0.42
N PRO A 110 -2.37 -14.41 -0.92
CA PRO A 110 -1.83 -13.36 -1.77
C PRO A 110 -2.85 -12.25 -2.11
N PRO A 111 -2.38 -11.03 -2.42
CA PRO A 111 -3.25 -9.93 -2.81
C PRO A 111 -3.97 -10.23 -4.13
N PRO A 112 -5.23 -9.76 -4.31
CA PRO A 112 -5.94 -9.93 -5.57
C PRO A 112 -5.25 -9.21 -6.72
N MET A 113 -5.25 -9.83 -7.90
CA MET A 113 -4.80 -9.21 -9.14
C MET A 113 -5.96 -8.46 -9.79
N ILE A 114 -5.94 -7.12 -9.66
CA ILE A 114 -6.92 -6.21 -10.25
C ILE A 114 -6.32 -5.43 -11.42
N THR A 115 -7.17 -4.80 -12.24
CA THR A 115 -6.77 -4.08 -13.46
C THR A 115 -5.68 -3.04 -13.19
N SER A 116 -5.84 -2.20 -12.16
CA SER A 116 -4.83 -1.19 -11.84
C SER A 116 -3.48 -1.80 -11.46
N LYS A 117 -3.46 -2.92 -10.74
CA LYS A 117 -2.21 -3.62 -10.44
C LYS A 117 -1.51 -4.09 -11.71
N TYR A 118 -2.25 -4.63 -12.69
CA TYR A 118 -1.69 -4.99 -14.00
C TYR A 118 -1.14 -3.76 -14.74
N GLU A 119 -1.89 -2.67 -14.79
CA GLU A 119 -1.45 -1.43 -15.43
C GLU A 119 -0.17 -0.89 -14.78
N HIS A 120 -0.10 -0.90 -13.45
CA HIS A 120 1.10 -0.51 -12.70
C HIS A 120 2.30 -1.41 -13.00
N ILE A 121 2.11 -2.73 -13.11
CA ILE A 121 3.20 -3.65 -13.49
C ILE A 121 3.69 -3.31 -14.91
N ILE A 122 2.78 -3.11 -15.87
CA ILE A 122 3.11 -2.75 -17.25
C ILE A 122 3.91 -1.45 -17.31
N LEU A 123 3.47 -0.40 -16.60
CA LEU A 123 4.14 0.90 -16.55
C LEU A 123 5.53 0.84 -15.93
N THR A 124 5.82 -0.20 -15.16
CA THR A 124 7.11 -0.37 -14.45
C THR A 124 8.03 -1.39 -15.12
N LEU A 125 7.57 -2.04 -16.20
CA LEU A 125 8.40 -2.90 -17.03
C LEU A 125 9.64 -2.16 -17.57
N PRO A 126 10.76 -2.86 -17.78
CA PRO A 126 11.90 -2.29 -18.47
C PRO A 126 11.53 -1.77 -19.87
N PRO A 127 12.14 -0.67 -20.34
CA PRO A 127 11.78 -0.03 -21.62
C PRO A 127 11.78 -0.98 -22.82
N LEU A 128 12.66 -1.99 -22.83
CA LEU A 128 12.70 -3.01 -23.88
C LEU A 128 11.39 -3.82 -23.95
N PHE A 129 10.84 -4.23 -22.80
CA PHE A 129 9.59 -4.98 -22.77
C PHE A 129 8.39 -4.11 -23.11
N GLN A 130 8.41 -2.84 -22.70
CA GLN A 130 7.40 -1.85 -23.11
C GLN A 130 7.43 -1.66 -24.63
N PHE A 131 8.61 -1.45 -25.20
CA PHE A 131 8.81 -1.35 -26.65
C PHE A 131 8.29 -2.58 -27.40
N ILE A 132 8.62 -3.79 -26.91
CA ILE A 132 8.15 -5.03 -27.53
C ILE A 132 6.62 -5.12 -27.50
N LYS A 133 6.01 -4.83 -26.34
CA LYS A 133 4.56 -4.85 -26.18
C LYS A 133 3.89 -3.87 -27.15
N ASP A 134 4.35 -2.63 -27.17
CA ASP A 134 3.70 -1.54 -27.90
C ASP A 134 3.93 -1.65 -29.42
N THR A 135 5.01 -2.30 -29.85
CA THR A 135 5.37 -2.41 -31.28
C THR A 135 4.89 -3.71 -31.92
N TYR A 136 4.83 -4.82 -31.18
CA TYR A 136 4.64 -6.15 -31.76
C TYR A 136 3.48 -6.95 -31.17
N LEU A 137 2.89 -6.53 -30.05
CA LEU A 137 1.84 -7.29 -29.35
C LEU A 137 0.51 -6.51 -29.23
N VAL A 138 0.37 -5.39 -29.94
CA VAL A 138 -0.89 -4.61 -30.05
C VAL A 138 -1.87 -5.31 -30.99
#